data_AF-A0A497QU56-F1
#
_entry.id   AF-A0A497QU56-F1
#
_cell.length_a   1.000
_cell.length_b   1.000
_cell.length_c   1.000
_cell.angle_alpha   90.00
_cell.angle_beta   90.00
_cell.angle_gamma   90.00
#
_symmetry.space_group_name_H-M   'P 1'
#
loop_
_entity.id
_entity.type
_entity.pdbx_description
1 polymer ?
#
loop_
_entity_poly.entity_id
_entity_poly.type
_entity_poly.pdbx_seq_one_letter_code
_entity_poly.pdbx_strand_id
1 'polypeptide(L)'
;MGVKKTIKCKLVGLTKRKLELLNREYDNFQRYLKTGEDRGVYSATKQQGKRTYRKIDPEKEYLFIRKDLMDIRKTDNKLAEVWARIPICGVRGGIKVALAHQPSFEEWEICGSKLVRKNGEFYLHVTVKKKGEVTGG
;
A
#
# COMPACT_ATOMS: atom_id res chain seq x y z
N MET A 1 -14.60 19.11 7.78
CA MET A 1 -14.12 17.80 7.25
C MET A 1 -12.75 18.02 6.65
N GLY A 2 -11.70 17.36 7.15
CA GLY A 2 -10.36 17.55 6.60
C GLY A 2 -10.23 17.03 5.18
N VAL A 3 -9.54 17.77 4.31
CA VAL A 3 -9.40 17.42 2.88
C VAL A 3 -8.46 16.23 2.75
N LYS A 4 -8.99 15.08 2.32
CA LYS A 4 -8.19 13.90 1.98
C LYS A 4 -7.71 14.01 0.55
N LYS A 5 -6.41 13.80 0.34
CA LYS A 5 -5.82 13.63 -1.00
C LYS A 5 -5.10 12.29 -1.11
N THR A 6 -4.88 11.85 -2.33
CA THR A 6 -4.10 10.64 -2.63
C THR A 6 -2.82 11.02 -3.34
N ILE A 7 -1.69 10.70 -2.72
CA ILE A 7 -0.36 10.84 -3.32
C ILE A 7 -0.03 9.50 -4.01
N LYS A 8 0.34 9.54 -5.29
CA LYS A 8 0.65 8.34 -6.08
C LYS A 8 2.16 8.19 -6.19
N CYS A 9 2.69 7.08 -5.70
CA CYS A 9 4.12 6.83 -5.63
C CYS A 9 4.49 5.62 -6.47
N LYS A 10 5.28 5.78 -7.53
CA LYS A 10 5.83 4.62 -8.25
C LYS A 10 6.87 3.92 -7.37
N LEU A 11 6.81 2.59 -7.29
CA LEU A 11 7.88 1.80 -6.66
C LEU A 11 9.07 1.70 -7.62
N VAL A 12 10.28 1.93 -7.10
CA VAL A 12 11.53 1.87 -7.88
C VAL A 12 12.55 0.94 -7.21
N GLY A 13 13.55 0.50 -7.98
CA GLY A 13 14.63 -0.36 -7.48
C GLY A 13 14.16 -1.70 -6.89
N LEU A 14 13.07 -2.26 -7.43
CA LEU A 14 12.60 -3.59 -7.03
C LEU A 14 13.53 -4.66 -7.58
N THR A 15 14.05 -5.51 -6.70
CA THR A 15 14.74 -6.74 -7.12
C THR A 15 13.70 -7.75 -7.63
N LYS A 16 14.14 -8.73 -8.45
CA LYS A 16 13.27 -9.82 -8.94
C LYS A 16 12.48 -10.49 -7.80
N ARG A 17 13.15 -10.82 -6.70
CA ARG A 17 12.53 -11.38 -5.50
C ARG A 17 11.45 -10.48 -4.89
N LYS A 18 11.69 -9.17 -4.79
CA LYS A 18 10.66 -8.23 -4.25
C LYS A 18 9.47 -8.14 -5.18
N LEU A 19 9.70 -8.13 -6.49
CA LEU A 19 8.65 -8.09 -7.50
C LEU A 19 7.77 -9.36 -7.45
N GLU A 20 8.39 -10.55 -7.36
CA GLU A 20 7.68 -11.82 -7.20
C GLU A 20 6.83 -11.85 -5.93
N LEU A 21 7.37 -11.38 -4.81
CA LEU A 21 6.65 -11.30 -3.53
C LEU A 21 5.43 -10.37 -3.62
N LEU A 22 5.60 -9.20 -4.26
CA LEU A 22 4.50 -8.25 -4.50
C LEU A 22 3.43 -8.82 -5.41
N ASN A 23 3.82 -9.43 -6.53
CA ASN A 23 2.89 -10.06 -7.45
C ASN A 23 2.11 -11.18 -6.76
N ARG A 24 2.79 -12.08 -6.04
CA ARG A 24 2.13 -13.17 -5.32
C ARG A 24 1.12 -12.65 -4.30
N GLU A 25 1.49 -11.67 -3.48
CA GLU A 25 0.57 -11.10 -2.48
C GLU A 25 -0.63 -10.43 -3.16
N TYR A 26 -0.37 -9.67 -4.23
CA TYR A 26 -1.40 -8.96 -4.99
C TYR A 26 -2.38 -9.94 -5.64
N ASP A 27 -1.88 -10.93 -6.37
CA ASP A 27 -2.66 -11.92 -7.09
C ASP A 27 -3.48 -12.80 -6.13
N ASN A 28 -2.86 -13.23 -5.02
CA ASN A 28 -3.56 -13.97 -3.97
C ASN A 28 -4.68 -13.12 -3.36
N PHE A 29 -4.44 -11.83 -3.12
CA PHE A 29 -5.46 -10.94 -2.60
C PHE A 29 -6.61 -10.74 -3.60
N GLN A 30 -6.32 -10.47 -4.89
CA GLN A 30 -7.37 -10.33 -5.90
C GLN A 30 -8.19 -11.62 -6.06
N ARG A 31 -7.53 -12.78 -6.06
CA ARG A 31 -8.23 -14.07 -6.10
C ARG A 31 -9.11 -14.29 -4.87
N TYR A 32 -8.59 -13.99 -3.69
CA TYR A 32 -9.34 -14.08 -2.44
C TYR A 32 -10.57 -13.17 -2.46
N LEU A 33 -10.43 -11.95 -2.98
CA LEU A 33 -11.55 -11.04 -3.17
C LEU A 33 -12.61 -11.62 -4.12
N LYS A 34 -12.18 -12.10 -5.30
CA LYS A 34 -13.08 -12.58 -6.36
C LYS A 34 -13.77 -13.91 -6.02
N THR A 35 -13.07 -14.83 -5.37
CA THR A 35 -13.50 -16.24 -5.20
C THR A 35 -13.75 -16.65 -3.75
N GLY A 36 -13.24 -15.87 -2.79
CA GLY A 36 -13.21 -16.28 -1.37
C GLY A 36 -12.09 -17.28 -1.02
N GLU A 37 -11.37 -17.83 -2.00
CA GLU A 37 -10.28 -18.79 -1.80
C GLU A 37 -9.03 -18.09 -1.21
N ASP A 38 -8.57 -18.55 -0.05
CA ASP A 38 -7.36 -18.02 0.59
C ASP A 38 -6.13 -18.85 0.19
N ARG A 39 -5.20 -18.21 -0.52
CA ARG A 39 -3.90 -18.79 -0.92
C ARG A 39 -2.71 -18.27 -0.10
N GLY A 40 -2.97 -17.86 1.14
CA GLY A 40 -1.97 -17.29 2.02
C GLY A 40 -1.81 -15.79 1.80
N VAL A 41 -2.93 -15.06 1.77
CA VAL A 41 -2.92 -13.59 1.86
C VAL A 41 -2.49 -13.18 3.27
N TYR A 42 -1.75 -12.08 3.40
CA TYR A 42 -1.41 -11.53 4.70
C TYR A 42 -2.69 -11.31 5.53
N SER A 43 -2.71 -11.91 6.72
CA SER A 43 -3.94 -12.09 7.51
C SER A 43 -4.68 -10.78 7.79
N ALA A 44 -3.95 -9.70 8.06
CA ALA A 44 -4.56 -8.40 8.32
C ALA A 44 -5.12 -7.74 7.05
N THR A 45 -4.51 -8.00 5.88
CA THR A 45 -5.04 -7.58 4.57
C THR A 45 -6.34 -8.33 4.27
N LYS A 46 -6.39 -9.64 4.55
CA LYS A 46 -7.59 -10.48 4.39
C LYS A 46 -8.77 -9.96 5.20
N GLN A 47 -8.55 -9.64 6.48
CA GLN A 47 -9.60 -9.11 7.37
C GLN A 47 -10.20 -7.81 6.84
N GLN A 48 -9.37 -6.93 6.28
CA GLN A 48 -9.85 -5.68 5.72
C GLN A 48 -10.54 -5.88 4.37
N GLY A 49 -9.99 -6.74 3.52
CA GLY A 49 -10.62 -7.16 2.26
C GLY A 49 -12.08 -7.59 2.47
N LYS A 50 -12.36 -8.44 3.46
CA LYS A 50 -13.74 -8.86 3.79
C LYS A 50 -14.70 -7.68 4.06
N ARG A 51 -14.21 -6.64 4.75
CA ARG A 51 -15.02 -5.47 5.14
C ARG A 51 -15.23 -4.51 3.98
N THR A 52 -14.18 -4.29 3.18
CA THR A 52 -14.20 -3.28 2.11
C THR A 52 -14.74 -3.84 0.79
N TYR A 53 -14.52 -5.13 0.49
CA TYR A 53 -14.84 -5.75 -0.80
C TYR A 53 -16.32 -5.64 -1.21
N ARG A 54 -17.25 -5.74 -0.26
CA ARG A 54 -18.70 -5.56 -0.54
C ARG A 54 -19.04 -4.18 -1.16
N LYS A 55 -18.11 -3.22 -1.13
CA LYS A 55 -18.27 -1.86 -1.63
C LYS A 55 -17.30 -1.50 -2.76
N ILE A 56 -16.44 -2.42 -3.19
CA ILE A 56 -15.40 -2.15 -4.20
C ILE A 56 -15.84 -2.68 -5.56
N ASP A 57 -15.58 -1.87 -6.58
CA ASP A 57 -15.71 -2.22 -7.98
C ASP A 57 -14.78 -3.41 -8.36
N PRO A 58 -15.33 -4.54 -8.82
CA PRO A 58 -14.54 -5.73 -9.18
C PRO A 58 -13.60 -5.49 -10.38
N GLU A 59 -13.79 -4.42 -11.16
CA GLU A 59 -12.89 -4.03 -12.24
C GLU A 59 -11.67 -3.22 -11.74
N LYS A 60 -11.68 -2.77 -10.48
CA LYS A 60 -10.59 -1.98 -9.87
C LYS A 60 -9.76 -2.83 -8.92
N GLU A 61 -8.71 -3.44 -9.45
CA GLU A 61 -7.77 -4.25 -8.66
C GLU A 61 -6.78 -3.38 -7.86
N TYR A 62 -6.70 -3.62 -6.56
CA TYR A 62 -5.64 -3.09 -5.70
C TYR A 62 -5.48 -3.92 -4.42
N LEU A 63 -4.31 -3.85 -3.81
CA LEU A 63 -4.04 -4.40 -2.49
C LEU A 63 -4.16 -3.30 -1.44
N PHE A 64 -5.09 -3.44 -0.49
CA PHE A 64 -5.26 -2.46 0.57
C PHE A 64 -4.22 -2.67 1.67
N ILE A 65 -3.55 -1.60 2.10
CA ILE A 65 -2.57 -1.64 3.18
C ILE A 65 -2.96 -0.63 4.26
N ARG A 66 -3.15 -1.12 5.48
CA ARG A 66 -3.52 -0.28 6.64
C ARG A 66 -2.37 0.59 7.08
N LYS A 67 -2.70 1.78 7.61
CA LYS A 67 -1.71 2.71 8.15
C LYS A 67 -0.83 2.09 9.24
N ASP A 68 -1.39 1.24 10.10
CA ASP A 68 -0.67 0.60 11.22
C ASP A 68 0.22 -0.58 10.79
N LEU A 69 0.00 -1.11 9.58
CA LEU A 69 0.79 -2.21 9.03
C LEU A 69 1.88 -1.72 8.07
N MET A 70 1.74 -0.50 7.57
CA MET A 70 2.75 0.14 6.75
C MET A 70 3.59 1.10 7.56
N ASP A 71 4.69 1.50 6.95
CA ASP A 71 5.59 2.50 7.50
C ASP A 71 6.20 3.24 6.32
N ILE A 72 6.20 4.58 6.36
CA ILE A 72 6.78 5.43 5.33
C ILE A 72 7.80 6.32 6.02
N ARG A 73 9.06 6.23 5.59
CA ARG A 73 10.18 6.95 6.21
C ARG A 73 10.99 7.71 5.18
N LYS A 74 11.49 8.86 5.59
CA LYS A 74 12.57 9.56 4.88
C LYS A 74 13.92 8.98 5.28
N THR A 75 14.85 8.90 4.34
CA THR A 75 16.21 8.37 4.51
C THR A 75 17.17 9.09 3.57
N ASP A 76 18.44 9.20 3.94
CA ASP A 76 19.50 9.80 3.10
C ASP A 76 20.08 8.82 2.07
N ASN A 77 19.24 7.97 1.46
CA ASN A 77 19.67 6.93 0.54
C ASN A 77 19.76 7.47 -0.90
N LYS A 78 20.88 7.20 -1.59
CA LYS A 78 21.13 7.63 -2.97
C LYS A 78 20.08 7.17 -3.99
N LEU A 79 19.41 6.03 -3.76
CA LEU A 79 18.38 5.50 -4.65
C LEU A 79 17.05 6.24 -4.52
N ALA A 80 16.66 6.60 -3.29
CA ALA A 80 15.42 7.30 -3.01
C ALA A 80 15.43 7.88 -1.59
N GLU A 81 14.87 9.07 -1.47
CA GLU A 81 14.67 9.75 -0.18
C GLU A 81 13.56 9.11 0.66
N VAL A 82 12.55 8.50 0.02
CA VAL A 82 11.38 7.95 0.71
C VAL A 82 11.25 6.45 0.48
N TRP A 83 11.07 5.71 1.58
CA TRP A 83 10.91 4.27 1.59
C TRP A 83 9.62 3.87 2.29
N ALA A 84 8.96 2.85 1.75
CA ALA A 84 7.78 2.25 2.35
C ALA A 84 8.03 0.79 2.75
N ARG A 85 7.42 0.38 3.86
CA ARG A 85 7.30 -1.01 4.28
C ARG A 85 5.94 -1.56 3.85
N ILE A 86 5.95 -2.62 3.04
CA ILE A 86 4.74 -3.32 2.60
C ILE A 86 4.67 -4.68 3.32
N PRO A 87 3.60 -4.97 4.07
CA PRO A 87 3.42 -6.29 4.68
C PRO A 87 3.14 -7.34 3.60
N ILE A 88 3.86 -8.46 3.65
CA ILE A 88 3.74 -9.58 2.71
C ILE A 88 3.67 -10.87 3.51
N CYS A 89 2.79 -11.78 3.12
CA CYS A 89 2.71 -13.09 3.75
C CYS A 89 4.02 -13.87 3.59
N GLY A 90 4.49 -14.46 4.69
CA GLY A 90 5.74 -15.21 4.75
C GLY A 90 7.01 -14.35 4.84
N VAL A 91 6.90 -13.02 4.97
CA VAL A 91 8.06 -12.13 5.16
C VAL A 91 7.93 -11.40 6.50
N ARG A 92 8.70 -11.84 7.50
CA ARG A 92 8.75 -11.17 8.81
C ARG A 92 9.22 -9.72 8.64
N GLY A 93 8.39 -8.77 9.07
CA GLY A 93 8.66 -7.34 8.93
C GLY A 93 8.27 -6.74 7.57
N GLY A 94 7.79 -7.55 6.61
CA GLY A 94 7.43 -7.09 5.27
C GLY A 94 8.65 -6.73 4.41
N ILE A 95 8.39 -6.18 3.23
CA ILE A 95 9.45 -5.75 2.30
C ILE A 95 9.59 -4.22 2.32
N LYS A 96 10.84 -3.75 2.22
CA LYS A 96 11.16 -2.32 2.07
C LYS A 96 11.29 -1.97 0.59
N VAL A 97 10.55 -0.97 0.13
CA VAL A 97 10.50 -0.53 -1.27
C VAL A 97 10.79 0.97 -1.35
N ALA A 98 11.57 1.37 -2.35
CA ALA A 98 11.86 2.77 -2.63
C ALA A 98 10.70 3.39 -3.41
N LEU A 99 10.38 4.65 -3.10
CA LEU A 99 9.36 5.42 -3.81
C LEU A 99 10.04 6.46 -4.71
N ALA A 100 9.65 6.52 -5.98
CA ALA A 100 10.10 7.55 -6.91
C ALA A 100 9.77 8.96 -6.38
N HIS A 101 10.64 9.94 -6.64
CA HIS A 101 10.63 11.30 -6.08
C HIS A 101 9.22 11.81 -5.76
N GLN A 102 9.01 12.13 -4.47
CA GLN A 102 7.72 12.41 -3.86
C GLN A 102 7.70 13.84 -3.28
N PRO A 103 6.52 14.48 -3.17
CA PRO A 103 6.37 15.61 -2.25
C PRO A 103 6.60 15.16 -0.79
N SER A 104 7.03 16.08 0.07
CA SER A 104 7.24 15.80 1.50
C SER A 104 5.94 15.28 2.17
N PHE A 105 6.03 14.15 2.88
CA PHE A 105 4.95 13.62 3.73
C PHE A 105 4.86 14.32 5.09
N GLU A 106 5.75 15.26 5.40
CA GLU A 106 5.87 15.84 6.74
C GLU A 106 4.65 16.63 7.20
N GLU A 107 3.94 17.26 6.28
CA GLU A 107 2.73 18.04 6.58
C GLU A 107 1.46 17.18 6.66
N TRP A 108 1.60 15.87 6.43
CA TRP A 108 0.49 14.97 6.13
C TRP A 108 0.36 13.85 7.18
N GLU A 109 -0.86 13.55 7.59
CA GLU A 109 -1.18 12.33 8.34
C GLU A 109 -1.58 11.21 7.37
N ILE A 110 -0.88 10.08 7.44
CA ILE A 110 -1.16 8.89 6.63
C ILE A 110 -2.42 8.20 7.15
N CYS A 111 -3.42 8.08 6.29
CA CYS A 111 -4.69 7.41 6.59
C CYS A 111 -4.68 5.92 6.17
N GLY A 112 -3.75 5.53 5.30
CA GLY A 112 -3.63 4.19 4.72
C GLY A 112 -3.17 4.28 3.27
N SER A 113 -3.10 3.14 2.59
CA SER A 113 -2.71 3.12 1.18
C SER A 113 -3.34 1.98 0.39
N LYS A 114 -3.24 2.11 -0.93
CA LYS A 114 -3.56 1.06 -1.89
C LYS A 114 -2.34 0.83 -2.76
N LEU A 115 -1.89 -0.40 -2.86
CA LEU A 115 -0.92 -0.80 -3.85
C LEU A 115 -1.66 -1.17 -5.15
N VAL A 116 -1.29 -0.53 -6.25
CA VAL A 116 -1.92 -0.67 -7.57
C VAL A 116 -0.87 -1.21 -8.54
N ARG A 117 -1.26 -2.18 -9.37
CA ARG A 117 -0.42 -2.70 -10.45
C ARG A 117 -0.88 -2.14 -11.79
N LYS A 118 0.03 -1.59 -12.59
CA LYS A 118 -0.23 -1.09 -13.96
C LYS A 118 0.95 -1.45 -14.85
N ASN A 119 0.68 -2.15 -15.95
CA ASN A 119 1.70 -2.54 -16.94
C ASN A 119 2.93 -3.23 -16.30
N GLY A 120 2.71 -4.11 -15.32
CA GLY A 120 3.78 -4.80 -14.60
C GLY A 120 4.51 -3.96 -13.53
N GLU A 121 4.19 -2.67 -13.43
CA GLU A 121 4.76 -1.76 -12.44
C GLU A 121 3.82 -1.56 -11.25
N PHE A 122 4.40 -1.25 -10.09
CA PHE A 122 3.65 -1.02 -8.86
C PHE A 122 3.64 0.45 -8.45
N TYR A 123 2.49 0.90 -7.97
CA TYR A 123 2.26 2.23 -7.46
C TYR A 123 1.62 2.15 -6.07
N LEU A 124 2.22 2.80 -5.09
CA LEU A 124 1.63 3.00 -3.78
C LEU A 124 0.81 4.29 -3.79
N HIS A 125 -0.50 4.17 -3.71
CA HIS A 125 -1.42 5.28 -3.57
C HIS A 125 -1.65 5.54 -2.07
N VAL A 126 -0.97 6.53 -1.51
CA VAL A 126 -1.04 6.90 -0.10
C VAL A 126 -2.14 7.93 0.11
N THR A 127 -3.15 7.59 0.89
CA THR A 127 -4.18 8.54 1.29
C THR A 127 -3.69 9.33 2.50
N VAL A 128 -3.71 10.66 2.37
CA VAL A 128 -3.27 11.57 3.41
C VAL A 128 -4.32 12.64 3.72
N LYS A 129 -4.27 13.21 4.91
CA LYS A 129 -4.99 14.43 5.32
C LYS A 129 -4.01 15.43 5.95
N LYS A 130 -4.34 16.72 5.96
CA LYS A 130 -3.45 17.74 6.53
C LYS A 130 -3.33 17.53 8.04
N LYS A 131 -2.11 17.60 8.59
CA LYS A 131 -1.91 17.57 10.05
C LYS A 131 -2.60 18.78 10.69
N GLY A 132 -3.27 18.57 11.81
CA GLY A 132 -3.94 19.64 12.57
C GLY A 132 -5.37 20.00 12.12
N GLU A 133 -5.93 19.37 11.09
CA GLU A 133 -7.38 19.49 10.83
C GLU A 133 -8.16 18.73 11.89
N VAL A 134 -8.79 19.47 12.81
CA VAL A 134 -9.66 18.96 13.86
C VAL A 134 -10.85 18.25 13.21
N THR A 135 -11.05 16.97 13.53
CA THR A 135 -12.30 16.29 13.16
C THR A 135 -13.29 16.65 14.27
N GLY A 136 -14.18 17.61 14.00
CA GLY A 136 -15.24 17.97 14.93
C GLY A 136 -16.00 16.71 15.36
N GLY A 137 -16.09 16.50 16.67
CA GLY A 137 -16.91 15.48 17.29
C GLY A 137 -18.38 15.87 17.35
#